data_AF-A0A1G5TTJ6-F1
#
_entry.id   AF-A0A1G5TTJ6-F1
#
_cell.length_a   1.000
_cell.length_b   1.000
_cell.length_c   1.000
_cell.angle_alpha   90.00
_cell.angle_beta   90.00
_cell.angle_gamma   90.00
#
_symmetry.space_group_name_H-M   'P 1'
#
loop_
_entity.id
_entity.type
_entity.pdbx_description
1 polymer ?
#
loop_
_entity_poly.entity_id
_entity_poly.type
_entity_poly.pdbx_seq_one_letter_code
_entity_poly.pdbx_strand_id
1 'polypeptide(L)'
;ALLFVILDPASRRWLRRPHAYLAAALALLLFSPVIIWNFQHDWASITFQSSRVKGVGDNQFSVHELFLHLMVLLTPMGLLAAAMALWPRTERDSSTYARKRRLFVGVFTGVPLSVFLILSIFDSQRFHWPGPLWLAVLPTMAWMMGQAGDLSATARRVRAAWKPTIMICLILYGFVLHYVVLGIPGIPYKFLSERYFWREATSEVEQIVAEVRQRTGQEPIVVGMSKWSVAAPLSFYNRGDEPMEIRSRNMFGDSGAMYDFWYPSESPTTRPIIMVGIWRRDLEHTTKIHDIDRMLLQPGPVQERVVMREGKPLRQVHYRIAQGYLGKNP
;
A
#
# COMPACT_ATOMS: atom_id res chain seq x y z
N ALA A 1 -1.68 -14.17 19.00
CA ALA A 1 -1.76 -13.97 20.47
C ALA A 1 -2.61 -15.03 21.18
N LEU A 2 -3.91 -15.18 20.87
CA LEU A 2 -4.77 -16.16 21.54
C LEU A 2 -4.24 -17.59 21.45
N LEU A 3 -3.83 -18.03 20.26
CA LEU A 3 -3.21 -19.34 20.05
C LEU A 3 -2.00 -19.57 20.97
N PHE A 4 -1.14 -18.56 21.16
CA PHE A 4 -0.01 -18.64 22.08
C PHE A 4 -0.47 -18.83 23.53
N VAL A 5 -1.48 -18.07 23.97
CA VAL A 5 -2.05 -18.18 25.33
C VAL A 5 -2.66 -19.56 25.57
N ILE A 6 -3.33 -20.13 24.56
CA ILE A 6 -3.89 -21.48 24.63
C ILE A 6 -2.78 -22.53 24.72
N LEU A 7 -1.71 -22.39 23.92
CA LEU A 7 -0.63 -23.36 23.87
C LEU A 7 0.36 -23.27 25.04
N ASP A 8 0.57 -22.08 25.64
CA ASP A 8 1.45 -21.87 26.80
C ASP A 8 0.66 -22.01 28.12
N PRO A 9 0.86 -23.09 28.90
CA PRO A 9 0.11 -23.31 30.15
C PRO A 9 0.26 -22.14 31.14
N ALA A 10 1.45 -21.54 31.22
CA ALA A 10 1.73 -20.42 32.10
C ALA A 10 1.00 -19.13 31.67
N SER A 11 0.61 -18.99 30.41
CA SER A 11 -0.12 -17.83 29.92
C SER A 11 -1.63 -17.97 30.08
N ARG A 12 -2.19 -19.20 30.15
CA ARG A 12 -3.63 -19.44 30.33
C ARG A 12 -4.23 -18.75 31.56
N ARG A 13 -3.43 -18.52 32.61
CA ARG A 13 -3.86 -17.77 33.81
C ARG A 13 -4.34 -16.35 33.48
N TRP A 14 -3.89 -15.74 32.40
CA TRP A 14 -4.36 -14.43 31.96
C TRP A 14 -5.81 -14.45 31.49
N LEU A 15 -6.30 -15.58 30.98
CA LEU A 15 -7.73 -15.76 30.65
C LEU A 15 -8.61 -15.79 31.90
N ARG A 16 -8.05 -16.00 33.09
CA ARG A 16 -8.81 -15.91 34.35
C ARG A 16 -8.77 -14.51 34.97
N ARG A 17 -7.97 -13.59 34.40
CA ARG A 17 -7.79 -12.25 34.95
C ARG A 17 -8.78 -11.28 34.30
N PRO A 18 -9.47 -10.43 35.07
CA PRO A 18 -10.41 -9.46 34.52
C PRO A 18 -9.75 -8.46 33.55
N HIS A 19 -8.47 -8.13 33.77
CA HIS A 19 -7.68 -7.22 32.95
C HIS A 19 -7.70 -7.56 31.44
N ALA A 20 -7.67 -8.84 31.06
CA ALA A 20 -7.70 -9.22 29.64
C ALA A 20 -9.04 -8.86 28.99
N TYR A 21 -10.14 -9.05 29.73
CA TYR A 21 -11.49 -8.71 29.28
C TYR A 21 -11.75 -7.21 29.31
N LEU A 22 -11.24 -6.49 30.32
CA LEU A 22 -11.29 -5.03 30.37
C LEU A 22 -10.54 -4.41 29.20
N ALA A 23 -9.36 -4.94 28.84
CA ALA A 23 -8.63 -4.49 27.67
C ALA A 23 -9.39 -4.79 26.36
N ALA A 24 -10.04 -5.96 26.24
CA ALA A 24 -10.86 -6.29 25.10
C ALA A 24 -12.11 -5.39 25.00
N ALA A 25 -12.78 -5.12 26.12
CA ALA A 25 -13.93 -4.21 26.19
C ALA A 25 -13.53 -2.78 25.82
N LEU A 26 -12.39 -2.30 26.33
CA LEU A 26 -11.84 -0.99 25.97
C LEU A 26 -11.49 -0.93 24.47
N ALA A 27 -10.86 -1.97 23.93
CA ALA A 27 -10.56 -2.04 22.49
C ALA A 27 -11.84 -2.01 21.65
N LEU A 28 -12.89 -2.74 22.05
CA LEU A 28 -14.19 -2.72 21.39
C LEU A 28 -14.86 -1.35 21.51
N LEU A 29 -14.77 -0.68 22.66
CA LEU A 29 -15.31 0.66 22.85
C LEU A 29 -14.62 1.67 21.93
N LEU A 30 -13.28 1.68 21.90
CA LEU A 30 -12.48 2.56 21.05
C LEU A 30 -12.68 2.27 19.55
N PHE A 31 -12.87 1.00 19.20
CA PHE A 31 -13.11 0.58 17.81
C PHE A 31 -14.59 0.59 17.41
N SER A 32 -15.51 0.83 18.34
CA SER A 32 -16.95 0.81 18.08
C SER A 32 -17.39 1.78 16.97
N PRO A 33 -16.82 3.00 16.80
CA PRO A 33 -17.22 3.87 15.70
C PRO A 33 -16.96 3.23 14.33
N VAL A 34 -15.86 2.48 14.19
CA VAL A 34 -15.50 1.79 12.94
C VAL A 34 -16.44 0.62 12.68
N ILE A 35 -16.81 -0.14 13.71
CA ILE A 35 -17.76 -1.26 13.62
C ILE A 35 -19.15 -0.73 13.23
N ILE A 36 -19.64 0.29 13.95
CA ILE A 36 -20.95 0.89 13.71
C ILE A 36 -21.02 1.47 12.30
N TRP A 37 -19.99 2.23 11.88
CA TRP A 37 -19.93 2.79 10.53
C TRP A 37 -19.95 1.68 9.47
N ASN A 38 -19.16 0.61 9.63
CA ASN A 38 -19.18 -0.50 8.68
C ASN A 38 -20.54 -1.21 8.64
N PHE A 39 -21.17 -1.44 9.80
CA PHE A 39 -22.50 -2.03 9.87
C PHE A 39 -23.54 -1.19 9.12
N GLN A 40 -23.45 0.15 9.20
CA GLN A 40 -24.33 1.08 8.49
C GLN A 40 -24.03 1.22 6.98
N HIS A 41 -22.88 0.73 6.51
CA HIS A 41 -22.41 0.90 5.13
C HIS A 41 -22.04 -0.46 4.50
N ASP A 42 -22.88 -1.48 4.72
CA ASP A 42 -22.75 -2.81 4.08
C ASP A 42 -21.37 -3.46 4.24
N TRP A 43 -20.73 -3.22 5.38
CA TRP A 43 -19.39 -3.69 5.70
C TRP A 43 -18.33 -3.27 4.66
N ALA A 44 -18.46 -2.07 4.09
CA ALA A 44 -17.63 -1.57 3.01
C ALA A 44 -16.12 -1.76 3.21
N SER A 45 -15.59 -1.51 4.41
CA SER A 45 -14.16 -1.70 4.69
C SER A 45 -13.78 -3.18 4.70
N ILE A 46 -14.64 -4.05 5.24
CA ILE A 46 -14.40 -5.51 5.27
C ILE A 46 -14.42 -6.05 3.84
N THR A 47 -15.42 -5.70 3.04
CA THR A 47 -15.54 -6.09 1.63
C THR A 47 -14.34 -5.60 0.81
N PHE A 48 -13.91 -4.37 1.05
CA PHE A 48 -12.71 -3.81 0.40
C PHE A 48 -11.45 -4.61 0.75
N GLN A 49 -11.23 -4.97 2.02
CA GLN A 49 -10.04 -5.72 2.42
C GLN A 49 -10.12 -7.20 2.02
N SER A 50 -11.29 -7.83 2.13
CA SER A 50 -11.48 -9.25 1.78
C SER A 50 -11.26 -9.50 0.30
N SER A 51 -11.69 -8.59 -0.58
CA SER A 51 -11.41 -8.68 -2.03
C SER A 51 -9.91 -8.66 -2.33
N ARG A 52 -9.09 -8.09 -1.45
CA ARG A 52 -7.63 -8.04 -1.58
C ARG A 52 -6.91 -9.23 -0.94
N VAL A 53 -7.56 -10.02 -0.09
CA VAL A 53 -6.94 -11.23 0.49
C VAL A 53 -6.49 -12.21 -0.60
N LYS A 54 -7.15 -12.19 -1.76
CA LYS A 54 -6.74 -12.94 -2.94
C LYS A 54 -5.40 -12.51 -3.53
N GLY A 55 -4.69 -11.50 -3.03
CA GLY A 55 -3.39 -11.11 -3.58
C GLY A 55 -3.51 -10.02 -4.65
N VAL A 56 -2.84 -10.23 -5.79
CA VAL A 56 -2.93 -9.34 -6.96
C VAL A 56 -4.16 -9.68 -7.81
N GLY A 57 -4.68 -10.91 -7.71
CA GLY A 57 -5.84 -11.39 -8.45
C GLY A 57 -5.47 -12.00 -9.80
N ASP A 58 -4.23 -12.48 -9.96
CA ASP A 58 -3.75 -13.10 -11.20
C ASP A 58 -3.98 -14.61 -11.26
N ASN A 59 -4.42 -15.22 -10.14
CA ASN A 59 -4.63 -16.66 -9.99
C ASN A 59 -3.39 -17.51 -10.35
N GLN A 60 -2.18 -17.02 -10.09
CA GLN A 60 -0.93 -17.72 -10.42
C GLN A 60 -0.25 -18.36 -9.19
N PHE A 61 0.37 -19.51 -9.41
CA PHE A 61 1.26 -20.12 -8.42
C PHE A 61 2.51 -19.26 -8.22
N SER A 62 2.66 -18.68 -7.04
CA SER A 62 3.63 -17.61 -6.75
C SER A 62 4.53 -17.88 -5.54
N VAL A 63 4.59 -19.12 -5.04
CA VAL A 63 5.43 -19.47 -3.87
C VAL A 63 6.90 -19.06 -4.08
N HIS A 64 7.42 -19.20 -5.31
CA HIS A 64 8.76 -18.76 -5.66
C HIS A 64 8.95 -17.24 -5.54
N GLU A 65 7.94 -16.45 -5.92
CA GLU A 65 7.94 -14.99 -5.72
C GLU A 65 7.92 -14.63 -4.24
N LEU A 66 7.12 -15.33 -3.43
CA LEU A 66 7.14 -15.16 -1.98
C LEU A 66 8.56 -15.37 -1.44
N PHE A 67 9.24 -16.46 -1.82
CA PHE A 67 10.63 -16.70 -1.41
C PHE A 67 11.58 -15.56 -1.83
N LEU A 68 11.47 -15.06 -3.06
CA LEU A 68 12.25 -13.92 -3.54
C LEU A 68 11.95 -12.65 -2.73
N HIS A 69 10.69 -12.38 -2.44
CA HIS A 69 10.27 -11.26 -1.60
C HIS A 69 10.88 -11.37 -0.19
N LEU A 70 10.87 -12.56 0.41
CA LEU A 70 11.49 -12.79 1.71
C LEU A 70 13.01 -12.60 1.68
N MET A 71 13.68 -13.04 0.62
CA MET A 71 15.12 -12.83 0.43
C MET A 71 15.48 -11.35 0.30
N VAL A 72 14.70 -10.58 -0.45
CA VAL A 72 14.94 -9.13 -0.59
C VAL A 72 14.64 -8.39 0.71
N LEU A 73 13.56 -8.78 1.40
CA LEU A 73 13.14 -8.12 2.64
C LEU A 73 14.06 -8.40 3.83
N LEU A 74 14.49 -9.65 4.00
CA LEU A 74 15.32 -10.06 5.14
C LEU A 74 16.81 -10.15 4.83
N THR A 75 17.21 -10.05 3.56
CA THR A 75 18.46 -10.60 3.01
C THR A 75 18.49 -12.13 3.06
N PRO A 76 19.33 -12.79 2.23
CA PRO A 76 19.53 -14.24 2.32
C PRO A 76 19.94 -14.71 3.72
N MET A 77 20.73 -13.91 4.44
CA MET A 77 21.21 -14.27 5.79
C MET A 77 20.11 -14.13 6.85
N GLY A 78 19.30 -13.06 6.78
CA GLY A 78 18.17 -12.91 7.69
C GLY A 78 17.09 -13.97 7.45
N LEU A 79 16.84 -14.34 6.19
CA LEU A 79 15.93 -15.45 5.89
C LEU A 79 16.40 -16.77 6.49
N LEU A 80 17.69 -17.09 6.35
CA LEU A 80 18.26 -18.31 6.94
C LEU A 80 18.20 -18.28 8.48
N ALA A 81 18.49 -17.13 9.10
CA ALA A 81 18.38 -16.96 10.55
C ALA A 81 16.92 -17.13 11.03
N ALA A 82 15.95 -16.58 10.30
CA ALA A 82 14.54 -16.74 10.62
C ALA A 82 14.07 -18.20 10.45
N ALA A 83 14.53 -18.89 9.41
CA ALA A 83 14.26 -20.32 9.20
C ALA A 83 14.83 -21.17 10.35
N MET A 84 16.05 -20.87 10.81
CA MET A 84 16.65 -21.54 11.97
C MET A 84 15.86 -21.25 13.25
N ALA A 85 15.41 -20.02 13.47
CA ALA A 85 14.59 -19.65 14.63
C ALA A 85 13.24 -20.39 14.65
N LEU A 86 12.68 -20.71 13.47
CA LEU A 86 11.47 -21.50 13.32
C LEU A 86 11.71 -23.01 13.43
N TRP A 87 12.95 -23.49 13.29
CA TRP A 87 13.29 -24.91 13.27
C TRP A 87 13.87 -25.38 14.61
N PRO A 88 13.08 -26.06 15.47
CA PRO A 88 13.45 -26.38 16.85
C PRO A 88 14.67 -27.28 16.98
N ARG A 89 15.00 -28.06 15.95
CA ARG A 89 16.11 -29.03 15.97
C ARG A 89 17.49 -28.37 15.93
N THR A 90 17.56 -27.07 15.72
CA THR A 90 18.84 -26.34 15.66
C THR A 90 19.41 -25.98 17.03
N GLU A 91 18.61 -26.10 18.10
CA GLU A 91 18.97 -25.67 19.44
C GLU A 91 18.85 -26.81 20.45
N ARG A 92 19.92 -27.04 21.23
CA ARG A 92 19.98 -28.08 22.26
C ARG A 92 19.42 -27.63 23.62
N ASP A 93 19.12 -26.35 23.79
CA ASP A 93 18.55 -25.80 25.03
C ASP A 93 17.09 -26.24 25.21
N SER A 94 16.85 -27.02 26.26
CA SER A 94 15.55 -27.53 26.68
C SER A 94 14.91 -26.70 27.81
N SER A 95 15.53 -25.57 28.18
CA SER A 95 15.02 -24.67 29.20
C SER A 95 13.58 -24.22 28.91
N THR A 96 12.83 -23.94 29.98
CA THR A 96 11.45 -23.42 29.86
C THR A 96 11.41 -22.11 29.08
N TYR A 97 12.45 -21.27 29.20
CA TYR A 97 12.60 -20.05 28.41
C TYR A 97 12.75 -20.36 26.91
N ALA A 98 13.66 -21.26 26.53
CA ALA A 98 13.86 -21.63 25.13
C ALA A 98 12.60 -22.26 24.52
N ARG A 99 11.89 -23.12 25.26
CA ARG A 99 10.59 -23.67 24.82
C ARG A 99 9.55 -22.57 24.61
N LYS A 100 9.43 -21.61 25.52
CA LYS A 100 8.48 -20.50 25.40
C LYS A 100 8.81 -19.58 24.22
N ARG A 101 10.10 -19.29 24.00
CA ARG A 101 10.58 -18.52 22.85
C ARG A 101 10.27 -19.23 21.53
N ARG A 102 10.53 -20.55 21.43
CA ARG A 102 10.19 -21.34 20.24
C ARG A 102 8.69 -21.33 19.96
N LEU A 103 7.86 -21.49 21.00
CA LEU A 103 6.41 -21.37 20.86
C LEU A 103 6.01 -19.98 20.39
N PHE A 104 6.64 -18.92 20.91
CA PHE A 104 6.37 -17.54 20.50
C PHE A 104 6.68 -17.33 19.01
N VAL A 105 7.89 -17.69 18.57
CA VAL A 105 8.30 -17.57 17.16
C VAL A 105 7.41 -18.45 16.26
N GLY A 106 7.12 -19.69 16.66
CA GLY A 106 6.23 -20.57 15.90
C GLY A 106 4.81 -20.01 15.74
N VAL A 107 4.24 -19.39 16.79
CA VAL A 107 2.89 -18.84 16.72
C VAL A 107 2.83 -17.49 16.02
N PHE A 108 3.78 -16.58 16.26
CA PHE A 108 3.73 -15.22 15.72
C PHE A 108 4.43 -15.06 14.36
N THR A 109 5.32 -15.97 13.99
CA THR A 109 6.00 -16.00 12.69
C THR A 109 5.63 -17.26 11.91
N GLY A 110 5.61 -18.45 12.51
CA GLY A 110 5.30 -19.67 11.77
C GLY A 110 3.86 -19.72 11.25
N VAL A 111 2.88 -19.49 12.11
CA VAL A 111 1.45 -19.59 11.73
C VAL A 111 1.05 -18.60 10.63
N PRO A 112 1.35 -17.29 10.72
CA PRO A 112 0.96 -16.37 9.64
C PRO A 112 1.80 -16.58 8.38
N LEU A 113 3.06 -17.04 8.48
CA LEU A 113 3.84 -17.43 7.31
C LEU A 113 3.19 -18.60 6.56
N SER A 114 2.67 -19.59 7.27
CA SER A 114 1.92 -20.70 6.65
C SER A 114 0.69 -20.20 5.88
N VAL A 115 0.00 -19.18 6.40
CA VAL A 115 -1.12 -18.55 5.67
C VAL A 115 -0.62 -17.91 4.37
N PHE A 116 0.46 -17.13 4.41
CA PHE A 116 1.03 -16.54 3.19
C PHE A 116 1.52 -17.61 2.20
N LEU A 117 2.14 -18.69 2.67
CA LEU A 117 2.54 -19.82 1.84
C LEU A 117 1.34 -20.46 1.14
N ILE A 118 0.24 -20.69 1.87
CA ILE A 118 -0.99 -21.25 1.30
C ILE A 118 -1.61 -20.29 0.28
N LEU A 119 -1.69 -19.00 0.59
CA LEU A 119 -2.24 -17.99 -0.32
C LEU A 119 -1.37 -17.86 -1.60
N SER A 120 -0.05 -17.95 -1.47
CA SER A 120 0.88 -17.94 -2.60
C SER A 120 0.81 -19.18 -3.50
N ILE A 121 0.11 -20.25 -3.10
CA ILE A 121 -0.19 -21.36 -4.03
C ILE A 121 -1.19 -20.90 -5.08
N PHE A 122 -2.09 -19.99 -4.74
CA PHE A 122 -3.22 -19.62 -5.57
C PHE A 122 -3.08 -18.25 -6.24
N ASP A 123 -2.29 -17.32 -5.70
CA ASP A 123 -2.16 -15.97 -6.27
C ASP A 123 -0.87 -15.27 -5.84
N SER A 124 -0.36 -14.33 -6.65
CA SER A 124 0.79 -13.49 -6.28
C SER A 124 0.48 -12.55 -5.10
N GLN A 125 1.45 -12.44 -4.19
CA GLN A 125 1.32 -11.62 -2.99
C GLN A 125 2.14 -10.34 -3.15
N ARG A 126 1.64 -9.22 -2.62
CA ARG A 126 2.42 -7.98 -2.65
C ARG A 126 3.67 -8.12 -1.79
N PHE A 127 4.81 -7.70 -2.34
CA PHE A 127 6.14 -7.78 -1.73
C PHE A 127 6.21 -7.47 -0.22
N HIS A 128 5.52 -6.41 0.23
CA HIS A 128 5.62 -5.92 1.60
C HIS A 128 4.65 -6.58 2.59
N TRP A 129 3.69 -7.39 2.13
CA TRP A 129 2.65 -7.96 3.02
C TRP A 129 3.18 -8.85 4.13
N PRO A 130 4.18 -9.72 3.90
CA PRO A 130 4.77 -10.51 4.98
C PRO A 130 5.61 -9.67 5.95
N GLY A 131 5.83 -8.37 5.72
CA GLY A 131 6.74 -7.54 6.51
C GLY A 131 6.51 -7.57 8.02
N PRO A 132 5.30 -7.32 8.53
CA PRO A 132 5.02 -7.30 9.96
C PRO A 132 5.30 -8.63 10.69
N LEU A 133 5.26 -9.77 9.98
CA LEU A 133 5.57 -11.10 10.49
C LEU A 133 6.93 -11.15 11.21
N TRP A 134 7.91 -10.48 10.59
CA TRP A 134 9.31 -10.61 10.94
C TRP A 134 9.66 -9.84 12.21
N LEU A 135 8.81 -8.90 12.64
CA LEU A 135 8.98 -8.18 13.90
C LEU A 135 9.07 -9.14 15.10
N ALA A 136 8.33 -10.25 15.06
CA ALA A 136 8.35 -11.26 16.13
C ALA A 136 9.65 -12.08 16.16
N VAL A 137 10.39 -12.20 15.04
CA VAL A 137 11.65 -12.96 14.98
C VAL A 137 12.89 -12.09 15.16
N LEU A 138 12.79 -10.76 14.99
CA LEU A 138 13.90 -9.81 15.15
C LEU A 138 14.71 -10.02 16.45
N PRO A 139 14.10 -10.14 17.65
CA PRO A 139 14.88 -10.32 18.87
C PRO A 139 15.64 -11.65 18.88
N THR A 140 15.06 -12.71 18.29
CA THR A 140 15.72 -14.02 18.19
C THR A 140 16.90 -13.95 17.22
N MET A 141 16.75 -13.28 16.08
CA MET A 141 17.86 -13.08 15.14
C MET A 141 19.00 -12.25 15.77
N ALA A 142 18.68 -11.18 16.49
CA ALA A 142 19.67 -10.37 17.20
C ALA A 142 20.43 -11.18 18.26
N TRP A 143 19.72 -12.01 19.03
CA TRP A 143 20.34 -12.93 20.00
C TRP A 143 21.29 -13.93 19.32
N MET A 144 20.92 -14.48 18.15
CA MET A 144 21.78 -15.38 17.38
C MET A 144 23.08 -14.72 16.91
N MET A 145 23.11 -13.40 16.71
CA MET A 145 24.35 -12.67 16.35
C MET A 145 25.35 -12.65 17.51
N GLY A 146 24.85 -12.50 18.74
CA GLY A 146 25.66 -12.36 19.95
C GLY A 146 26.05 -13.67 20.63
N GLN A 147 25.44 -14.81 20.25
CA GLN A 147 25.65 -16.07 20.95
C GLN A 147 27.07 -16.63 20.71
N ALA A 148 27.85 -16.79 21.78
CA ALA A 148 29.10 -17.54 21.80
C ALA A 148 28.84 -18.90 22.49
N GLY A 149 28.90 -20.00 21.74
CA GLY A 149 28.62 -21.34 22.27
C GLY A 149 28.73 -22.44 21.22
N ASP A 150 28.27 -23.64 21.58
CA ASP A 150 28.27 -24.85 20.73
C ASP A 150 27.21 -24.74 19.61
N LEU A 151 27.54 -23.92 18.63
CA LEU A 151 26.71 -23.63 17.46
C LEU A 151 26.94 -24.69 16.37
N SER A 152 25.85 -25.10 15.70
CA SER A 152 25.95 -25.90 14.48
C SER A 152 26.84 -25.22 13.43
N ALA A 153 27.42 -26.00 12.51
CA ALA A 153 28.28 -25.45 11.44
C ALA A 153 27.56 -24.36 10.63
N THR A 154 26.27 -24.56 10.32
CA THR A 154 25.41 -23.58 9.65
C THR A 154 25.23 -22.32 10.49
N ALA A 155 24.96 -22.46 11.78
CA ALA A 155 24.79 -21.31 12.69
C ALA A 155 26.07 -20.45 12.77
N ARG A 156 27.25 -21.08 12.77
CA ARG A 156 28.54 -20.36 12.73
C ARG A 156 28.72 -19.58 11.42
N ARG A 157 28.38 -20.17 10.27
CA ARG A 157 28.45 -19.48 8.96
C ARG A 157 27.50 -18.30 8.90
N VAL A 158 26.25 -18.47 9.34
CA VAL A 158 25.27 -17.38 9.43
C VAL A 158 25.79 -16.27 10.34
N ARG A 159 26.35 -16.63 11.50
CA ARG A 159 26.95 -15.67 12.44
C ARG A 159 28.07 -14.85 11.79
N ALA A 160 29.00 -15.52 11.11
CA ALA A 160 30.11 -14.87 10.43
C ALA A 160 29.65 -13.96 9.27
N ALA A 161 28.56 -14.33 8.59
CA ALA A 161 28.02 -13.58 7.46
C ALA A 161 27.24 -12.32 7.85
N TRP A 162 26.80 -12.17 9.11
CA TRP A 162 26.06 -10.97 9.53
C TRP A 162 26.85 -9.67 9.35
N LYS A 163 28.14 -9.66 9.71
CA LYS A 163 28.99 -8.45 9.57
C LYS A 163 29.08 -7.98 8.12
N PRO A 164 29.49 -8.81 7.13
CA PRO A 164 29.52 -8.38 5.74
C PRO A 164 28.11 -8.06 5.20
N THR A 165 27.07 -8.81 5.57
CA THR A 165 25.69 -8.51 5.15
C THR A 165 25.26 -7.11 5.62
N ILE A 166 25.46 -6.78 6.89
CA ILE A 166 25.12 -5.45 7.43
C ILE A 166 25.92 -4.37 6.71
N MET A 167 27.23 -4.57 6.50
CA MET A 167 28.07 -3.60 5.81
C MET A 167 27.61 -3.35 4.37
N ILE A 168 27.30 -4.41 3.61
CA ILE A 168 26.76 -4.30 2.26
C ILE A 168 25.42 -3.58 2.26
N CYS A 169 24.51 -3.93 3.19
CA CYS A 169 23.22 -3.26 3.31
C CYS A 169 23.37 -1.77 3.63
N LEU A 170 24.27 -1.40 4.53
CA LEU A 170 24.53 0.01 4.87
C LEU A 170 25.11 0.78 3.67
N ILE A 171 26.05 0.20 2.93
CA ILE A 171 26.62 0.81 1.72
C ILE A 171 25.54 0.98 0.65
N LEU A 172 24.76 -0.08 0.37
CA LEU A 172 23.68 -0.04 -0.62
C LEU A 172 22.61 0.99 -0.23
N TYR A 173 22.21 1.00 1.04
CA TYR A 173 21.23 1.95 1.55
C TYR A 173 21.73 3.39 1.48
N GLY A 174 22.98 3.63 1.90
CA GLY A 174 23.63 4.94 1.77
C GLY A 174 23.74 5.39 0.31
N PHE A 175 24.08 4.48 -0.59
CA PHE A 175 24.13 4.74 -2.03
C PHE A 175 22.75 5.10 -2.60
N VAL A 176 21.71 4.35 -2.24
CA VAL A 176 20.33 4.65 -2.65
C VAL A 176 19.88 6.01 -2.12
N LEU A 177 20.16 6.33 -0.85
CA LEU A 177 19.84 7.64 -0.29
C LEU A 177 20.61 8.77 -0.98
N HIS A 178 21.89 8.57 -1.26
CA HIS A 178 22.70 9.53 -2.02
C HIS A 178 22.11 9.76 -3.41
N TYR A 179 21.78 8.68 -4.13
CA TYR A 179 21.14 8.76 -5.44
C TYR A 179 19.75 9.42 -5.38
N VAL A 180 18.98 9.23 -4.30
CA VAL A 180 17.66 9.84 -4.12
C VAL A 180 17.76 11.33 -3.80
N VAL A 181 18.78 11.77 -3.06
CA VAL A 181 18.90 13.16 -2.58
C VAL A 181 19.75 14.04 -3.49
N LEU A 182 20.94 13.56 -3.89
CA LEU A 182 21.92 14.32 -4.66
C LEU A 182 22.01 13.88 -6.13
N GLY A 183 21.56 12.66 -6.42
CA GLY A 183 21.69 12.05 -7.73
C GLY A 183 23.07 11.49 -8.00
N ILE A 184 23.22 10.94 -9.19
CA ILE A 184 24.50 10.53 -9.72
C ILE A 184 24.66 11.23 -11.07
N PRO A 185 25.75 11.99 -11.30
CA PRO A 185 26.01 12.59 -12.60
C PRO A 185 25.90 11.57 -13.74
N GLY A 186 25.10 11.89 -14.75
CA GLY A 186 24.86 11.01 -15.90
C GLY A 186 23.77 9.94 -15.72
N ILE A 187 23.21 9.75 -14.52
CA ILE A 187 22.11 8.81 -14.29
C ILE A 187 20.78 9.58 -14.13
N PRO A 188 19.77 9.31 -14.97
CA PRO A 188 18.52 10.07 -14.96
C PRO A 188 17.60 9.73 -13.78
N TYR A 189 17.10 10.76 -13.12
CA TYR A 189 16.23 10.68 -11.91
C TYR A 189 14.79 10.19 -12.12
N LYS A 190 14.46 9.66 -13.31
CA LYS A 190 13.07 9.51 -13.80
C LYS A 190 12.13 8.77 -12.85
N PHE A 191 12.60 7.68 -12.22
CA PHE A 191 11.74 6.84 -11.37
C PHE A 191 11.15 7.57 -10.15
N LEU A 192 11.90 8.49 -9.54
CA LEU A 192 11.47 9.22 -8.34
C LEU A 192 10.68 10.46 -8.74
N SER A 193 11.13 11.21 -9.75
CA SER A 193 10.43 12.40 -10.24
C SER A 193 9.02 12.05 -10.72
N GLU A 194 8.84 10.91 -11.38
CA GLU A 194 7.54 10.42 -11.83
C GLU A 194 6.59 10.02 -10.68
N ARG A 195 7.06 9.91 -9.44
CA ARG A 195 6.22 9.60 -8.26
C ARG A 195 5.96 10.83 -7.38
N TYR A 196 6.84 11.83 -7.39
CA TYR A 196 6.79 13.01 -6.53
C TYR A 196 6.64 14.32 -7.31
N PHE A 197 5.64 14.38 -8.20
CA PHE A 197 5.34 15.54 -9.06
C PHE A 197 3.94 16.14 -8.80
N TRP A 198 3.21 15.62 -7.81
CA TRP A 198 1.80 15.95 -7.59
C TRP A 198 1.55 17.38 -7.14
N ARG A 199 2.50 18.02 -6.46
CA ARG A 199 2.39 19.43 -6.09
C ARG A 199 2.35 20.30 -7.34
N GLU A 200 3.30 20.08 -8.25
CA GLU A 200 3.40 20.79 -9.53
C GLU A 200 2.22 20.43 -10.43
N ALA A 201 1.84 19.15 -10.50
CA ALA A 201 0.69 18.70 -11.28
C ALA A 201 -0.61 19.37 -10.82
N THR A 202 -0.77 19.58 -9.51
CA THR A 202 -1.95 20.27 -8.98
C THR A 202 -1.95 21.73 -9.40
N SER A 203 -0.81 22.42 -9.36
CA SER A 203 -0.70 23.79 -9.85
C SER A 203 -1.01 23.91 -11.35
N GLU A 204 -0.58 22.95 -12.17
CA GLU A 204 -0.92 22.90 -13.60
C GLU A 204 -2.43 22.67 -13.82
N VAL A 205 -3.07 21.82 -13.01
CA VAL A 205 -4.52 21.58 -13.06
C VAL A 205 -5.30 22.83 -12.60
N GLU A 206 -4.82 23.54 -11.58
CA GLU A 206 -5.41 24.81 -11.13
C GLU A 206 -5.38 25.88 -12.23
N GLN A 207 -4.31 25.95 -13.02
CA GLN A 207 -4.25 26.83 -14.19
C GLN A 207 -5.28 26.43 -15.26
N ILE A 208 -5.43 25.14 -15.55
CA ILE A 208 -6.44 24.65 -16.50
C ILE A 208 -7.86 24.99 -15.98
N VAL A 209 -8.12 24.83 -14.68
CA VAL A 209 -9.40 25.21 -14.06
C VAL A 209 -9.65 26.71 -14.22
N ALA A 210 -8.65 27.56 -13.94
CA ALA A 210 -8.77 29.01 -14.10
C ALA A 210 -9.05 29.42 -15.56
N GLU A 211 -8.38 28.80 -16.53
CA GLU A 211 -8.62 29.03 -17.96
C GLU A 211 -10.05 28.65 -18.36
N VAL A 212 -10.54 27.48 -17.92
CA VAL A 212 -11.92 27.03 -18.22
C VAL A 212 -12.94 27.94 -17.55
N ARG A 213 -12.70 28.35 -16.30
CA ARG A 213 -13.57 29.28 -15.58
C ARG A 213 -13.65 30.63 -16.29
N GLN A 214 -12.53 31.17 -16.75
CA GLN A 214 -12.49 32.43 -17.50
C GLN A 214 -13.26 32.34 -18.83
N ARG A 215 -13.17 31.21 -19.54
CA ARG A 215 -13.85 31.01 -20.83
C ARG A 215 -15.34 30.75 -20.72
N THR A 216 -15.76 30.01 -19.69
CA THR A 216 -17.15 29.52 -19.56
C THR A 216 -17.98 30.32 -18.56
N GLY A 217 -17.33 31.06 -17.65
CA GLY A 217 -17.98 31.73 -16.52
C GLY A 217 -18.50 30.79 -15.44
N GLN A 218 -18.19 29.49 -15.52
CA GLN A 218 -18.69 28.47 -14.59
C GLN A 218 -17.55 27.79 -13.83
N GLU A 219 -17.84 27.32 -12.62
CA GLU A 219 -16.91 26.52 -11.83
C GLU A 219 -16.82 25.08 -12.33
N PRO A 220 -15.66 24.63 -12.86
CA PRO A 220 -15.49 23.28 -13.37
C PRO A 220 -15.48 22.22 -12.26
N ILE A 221 -15.85 20.99 -12.61
CA ILE A 221 -15.65 19.81 -11.77
C ILE A 221 -14.41 19.08 -12.25
N VAL A 222 -13.44 18.87 -11.36
CA VAL A 222 -12.21 18.12 -11.67
C VAL A 222 -12.42 16.66 -11.33
N VAL A 223 -12.15 15.74 -12.26
CA VAL A 223 -12.33 14.30 -12.03
C VAL A 223 -11.02 13.57 -12.26
N GLY A 224 -10.46 12.99 -11.19
CA GLY A 224 -9.32 12.10 -11.28
C GLY A 224 -9.71 10.73 -11.83
N MET A 225 -9.29 10.42 -13.05
CA MET A 225 -9.68 9.21 -13.80
C MET A 225 -8.90 7.95 -13.37
N SER A 226 -8.71 7.78 -12.07
CA SER A 226 -8.13 6.58 -11.45
C SER A 226 -8.91 6.24 -10.18
N LYS A 227 -8.70 5.06 -9.59
CA LYS A 227 -9.47 4.65 -8.40
C LYS A 227 -9.38 5.65 -7.24
N TRP A 228 -8.18 6.19 -7.01
CA TRP A 228 -7.92 7.27 -6.06
C TRP A 228 -6.55 7.93 -6.27
N SER A 229 -5.65 7.31 -7.05
CA SER A 229 -4.24 7.72 -7.19
C SER A 229 -4.02 9.07 -7.86
N VAL A 230 -5.04 9.62 -8.54
CA VAL A 230 -5.05 10.97 -9.12
C VAL A 230 -5.82 11.93 -8.23
N ALA A 231 -7.08 11.58 -7.87
CA ALA A 231 -7.93 12.45 -7.09
C ALA A 231 -7.34 12.76 -5.70
N ALA A 232 -6.80 11.76 -4.99
CA ALA A 232 -6.27 11.94 -3.63
C ALA A 232 -5.09 12.93 -3.57
N PRO A 233 -4.03 12.80 -4.39
CA PRO A 233 -2.96 13.79 -4.37
C PRO A 233 -3.41 15.17 -4.85
N LEU A 234 -4.29 15.28 -5.86
CA LEU A 234 -4.86 16.58 -6.25
C LEU A 234 -5.59 17.23 -5.08
N SER A 235 -6.44 16.49 -4.36
CA SER A 235 -7.15 16.99 -3.18
C SER A 235 -6.20 17.37 -2.04
N PHE A 236 -5.08 16.66 -1.88
CA PHE A 236 -4.11 16.95 -0.82
C PHE A 236 -3.30 18.23 -1.07
N TYR A 237 -2.93 18.49 -2.33
CA TYR A 237 -2.12 19.65 -2.71
C TYR A 237 -2.94 20.87 -3.11
N ASN A 238 -4.24 20.71 -3.38
CA ASN A 238 -5.14 21.83 -3.62
C ASN A 238 -5.37 22.58 -2.30
N ARG A 239 -4.56 23.61 -2.08
CA ARG A 239 -4.56 24.46 -0.88
C ARG A 239 -4.70 25.94 -1.22
N GLY A 240 -5.12 26.25 -2.44
CA GLY A 240 -5.44 27.61 -2.85
C GLY A 240 -6.66 28.16 -2.10
N ASP A 241 -6.86 29.48 -2.19
CA ASP A 241 -7.97 30.17 -1.53
C ASP A 241 -9.34 29.72 -2.05
N GLU A 242 -9.40 29.27 -3.30
CA GLU A 242 -10.59 28.70 -3.95
C GLU A 242 -10.35 27.21 -4.25
N PRO A 243 -10.81 26.30 -3.38
CA PRO A 243 -10.56 24.88 -3.54
C PRO A 243 -11.34 24.31 -4.74
N MET A 244 -10.67 23.46 -5.51
CA MET A 244 -11.27 22.76 -6.64
C MET A 244 -12.26 21.70 -6.15
N GLU A 245 -13.40 21.55 -6.85
CA GLU A 245 -14.26 20.39 -6.63
C GLU A 245 -13.68 19.15 -7.30
N ILE A 246 -12.97 18.33 -6.50
CA ILE A 246 -12.26 17.14 -7.00
C ILE A 246 -13.04 15.87 -6.68
N ARG A 247 -13.43 15.17 -7.74
CA ARG A 247 -14.08 13.85 -7.71
C ARG A 247 -13.14 12.77 -8.26
N SER A 248 -13.55 11.51 -8.10
CA SER A 248 -12.83 10.36 -8.64
C SER A 248 -13.61 9.72 -9.79
N ARG A 249 -13.01 8.73 -10.45
CA ARG A 249 -13.60 7.99 -11.57
C ARG A 249 -14.96 7.34 -11.26
N ASN A 250 -15.38 7.31 -9.99
CA ASN A 250 -16.68 6.83 -9.60
C ASN A 250 -17.84 7.63 -10.17
N MET A 251 -17.61 8.90 -10.53
CA MET A 251 -18.54 9.67 -11.32
C MET A 251 -18.86 8.96 -12.65
N PHE A 252 -17.89 8.25 -13.25
CA PHE A 252 -18.06 7.49 -14.50
C PHE A 252 -18.37 5.99 -14.30
N GLY A 253 -19.00 5.62 -13.19
CA GLY A 253 -19.56 4.25 -13.00
C GLY A 253 -18.59 3.18 -12.50
N ASP A 254 -17.32 3.51 -12.31
CA ASP A 254 -16.33 2.64 -11.66
C ASP A 254 -16.33 2.87 -10.12
N SER A 255 -15.49 2.17 -9.35
CA SER A 255 -15.29 2.46 -7.93
C SER A 255 -14.23 3.56 -7.74
N GLY A 256 -14.47 4.43 -6.77
CA GLY A 256 -13.57 5.48 -6.29
C GLY A 256 -13.04 5.23 -4.87
N ALA A 257 -13.28 4.04 -4.32
CA ALA A 257 -13.07 3.73 -2.90
C ALA A 257 -13.81 4.72 -1.99
N MET A 258 -13.11 5.47 -1.14
CA MET A 258 -13.78 6.43 -0.24
C MET A 258 -14.48 7.57 -0.98
N TYR A 259 -14.07 7.88 -2.21
CA TYR A 259 -14.79 8.85 -3.05
C TYR A 259 -16.22 8.41 -3.38
N ASP A 260 -16.53 7.10 -3.32
CA ASP A 260 -17.90 6.61 -3.47
C ASP A 260 -18.83 7.16 -2.37
N PHE A 261 -18.29 7.49 -1.20
CA PHE A 261 -19.02 8.04 -0.05
C PHE A 261 -18.89 9.56 0.07
N TRP A 262 -17.69 10.11 -0.14
CA TRP A 262 -17.44 11.56 0.00
C TRP A 262 -18.03 12.36 -1.15
N TYR A 263 -17.90 11.84 -2.37
CA TYR A 263 -18.39 12.47 -3.59
C TYR A 263 -19.08 11.41 -4.45
N PRO A 264 -20.33 11.04 -4.10
CA PRO A 264 -21.14 10.16 -4.92
C PRO A 264 -21.25 10.65 -6.37
N SER A 265 -21.85 9.83 -7.24
CA SER A 265 -22.07 10.23 -8.63
C SER A 265 -22.79 11.57 -8.70
N GLU A 266 -22.30 12.46 -9.56
CA GLU A 266 -23.00 13.71 -9.85
C GLU A 266 -24.25 13.43 -10.70
N SER A 267 -25.29 14.25 -10.54
CA SER A 267 -26.41 14.27 -11.46
C SER A 267 -26.00 14.90 -12.81
N PRO A 268 -26.78 14.73 -13.89
CA PRO A 268 -26.50 15.43 -15.13
C PRO A 268 -26.36 16.94 -14.89
N THR A 269 -25.32 17.55 -15.45
CA THR A 269 -24.97 18.96 -15.22
C THR A 269 -24.33 19.58 -16.45
N THR A 270 -24.52 20.88 -16.62
CA THR A 270 -23.89 21.70 -17.67
C THR A 270 -22.62 22.39 -17.19
N ARG A 271 -22.14 22.06 -15.98
CA ARG A 271 -20.84 22.52 -15.49
C ARG A 271 -19.72 21.85 -16.27
N PRO A 272 -18.69 22.60 -16.70
CA PRO A 272 -17.54 22.01 -17.39
C PRO A 272 -16.89 20.91 -16.55
N ILE A 273 -16.52 19.81 -17.20
CA ILE A 273 -15.85 18.68 -16.56
C ILE A 273 -14.40 18.63 -17.04
N ILE A 274 -13.45 18.60 -16.11
CA ILE A 274 -12.03 18.46 -16.39
C ILE A 274 -11.57 17.10 -15.89
N MET A 275 -11.43 16.15 -16.81
CA MET A 275 -10.94 14.82 -16.49
C MET A 275 -9.42 14.83 -16.51
N VAL A 276 -8.78 14.27 -15.48
CA VAL A 276 -7.32 14.22 -15.33
C VAL A 276 -6.86 12.77 -15.16
N GLY A 277 -5.89 12.35 -15.96
CA GLY A 277 -5.39 10.98 -16.02
C GLY A 277 -3.87 10.95 -16.12
N ILE A 278 -3.27 9.84 -15.70
CA ILE A 278 -1.84 9.62 -15.91
C ILE A 278 -1.59 9.13 -17.33
N TRP A 279 -2.47 8.27 -17.83
CA TRP A 279 -2.40 7.73 -19.17
C TRP A 279 -3.57 8.26 -20.00
N ARG A 280 -3.33 8.51 -21.29
CA ARG A 280 -4.39 8.89 -22.24
C ARG A 280 -5.62 7.97 -22.17
N ARG A 281 -5.40 6.66 -22.13
CA ARG A 281 -6.46 5.65 -22.05
C ARG A 281 -7.40 5.81 -20.85
N ASP A 282 -6.90 6.36 -19.75
CA ASP A 282 -7.69 6.59 -18.53
C ASP A 282 -8.83 7.60 -18.80
N LEU A 283 -8.68 8.45 -19.83
CA LEU A 283 -9.64 9.48 -20.26
C LEU A 283 -10.53 9.03 -21.42
N GLU A 284 -10.41 7.78 -21.86
CA GLU A 284 -11.18 7.19 -22.95
C GLU A 284 -12.08 6.06 -22.41
N HIS A 285 -11.60 5.32 -21.40
CA HIS A 285 -12.36 4.26 -20.74
C HIS A 285 -11.99 4.10 -19.26
N THR A 286 -12.92 3.53 -18.49
CA THR A 286 -12.67 3.04 -17.13
C THR A 286 -12.52 1.51 -17.13
N THR A 287 -12.36 0.88 -15.96
CA THR A 287 -12.30 -0.60 -15.91
C THR A 287 -13.65 -1.26 -16.16
N LYS A 288 -14.76 -0.51 -16.10
CA LYS A 288 -16.12 -1.01 -16.33
C LYS A 288 -16.81 -0.41 -17.54
N ILE A 289 -16.42 0.80 -17.96
CA ILE A 289 -17.07 1.56 -19.02
C ILE A 289 -16.07 1.78 -20.15
N HIS A 290 -16.33 1.15 -21.30
CA HIS A 290 -15.43 1.20 -22.47
C HIS A 290 -15.55 2.49 -23.31
N ASP A 291 -16.67 3.19 -23.18
CA ASP A 291 -16.91 4.45 -23.87
C ASP A 291 -17.51 5.44 -22.87
N ILE A 292 -16.66 6.36 -22.38
CA ILE A 292 -17.09 7.41 -21.45
C ILE A 292 -17.70 8.61 -22.18
N ASP A 293 -17.55 8.72 -23.50
CA ASP A 293 -17.99 9.89 -24.27
C ASP A 293 -19.51 10.03 -24.24
N ARG A 294 -20.22 8.89 -24.21
CA ARG A 294 -21.68 8.86 -24.01
C ARG A 294 -22.15 9.55 -22.73
N MET A 295 -21.28 9.69 -21.72
CA MET A 295 -21.58 10.30 -20.43
C MET A 295 -21.24 11.79 -20.38
N LEU A 296 -20.72 12.36 -21.47
CA LEU A 296 -20.18 13.72 -21.52
C LEU A 296 -20.92 14.57 -22.55
N LEU A 297 -21.14 15.83 -22.23
CA LEU A 297 -21.67 16.80 -23.17
C LEU A 297 -20.52 17.47 -23.93
N GLN A 298 -20.47 17.26 -25.25
CA GLN A 298 -19.45 17.82 -26.16
C GLN A 298 -18.01 17.68 -25.63
N PRO A 299 -17.50 16.44 -25.46
CA PRO A 299 -16.15 16.25 -24.96
C PRO A 299 -15.11 16.67 -26.01
N GLY A 300 -14.19 17.55 -25.63
CA GLY A 300 -13.05 17.96 -26.46
C GLY A 300 -12.00 16.85 -26.62
N PRO A 301 -10.90 17.09 -27.37
CA PRO A 301 -9.82 16.12 -27.51
C PRO A 301 -9.06 15.93 -26.19
N VAL A 302 -8.42 14.76 -26.02
CA VAL A 302 -7.43 14.56 -24.96
C VAL A 302 -6.20 15.43 -25.24
N GLN A 303 -5.78 16.18 -24.24
CA GLN A 303 -4.62 17.05 -24.24
C GLN A 303 -3.58 16.56 -23.23
N GLU A 304 -2.35 17.02 -23.42
CA GLU A 304 -1.20 16.66 -22.57
C GLU A 304 -0.60 17.92 -21.96
N ARG A 305 -0.24 17.85 -20.68
CA ARG A 305 0.49 18.91 -19.98
C ARG A 305 1.75 18.31 -19.38
N VAL A 306 2.90 18.87 -19.73
CA VAL A 306 4.19 18.49 -19.13
C VAL A 306 4.32 19.21 -17.79
N VAL A 307 4.41 18.45 -16.71
CA VAL A 307 4.64 18.99 -15.37
C VAL A 307 6.13 19.29 -15.21
N MET A 308 6.45 20.54 -14.90
CA MET A 308 7.81 21.05 -14.80
C MET A 308 8.17 21.41 -13.35
N ARG A 309 9.43 21.22 -12.98
CA ARG A 309 10.02 21.78 -11.74
C ARG A 309 11.38 22.36 -12.05
N GLU A 310 11.57 23.66 -11.79
CA GLU A 310 12.84 24.36 -12.03
C GLU A 310 13.37 24.16 -13.48
N GLY A 311 12.47 24.23 -14.46
CA GLY A 311 12.80 24.06 -15.88
C GLY A 311 13.07 22.62 -16.32
N LYS A 312 12.97 21.62 -15.42
CA LYS A 312 13.12 20.20 -15.75
C LYS A 312 11.75 19.51 -15.87
N PRO A 313 11.52 18.72 -16.94
CA PRO A 313 10.30 17.93 -17.06
C PRO A 313 10.31 16.79 -16.05
N LEU A 314 9.25 16.71 -15.23
CA LEU A 314 9.07 15.63 -14.25
C LEU A 314 8.28 14.47 -14.84
N ARG A 315 7.07 14.77 -15.35
CA ARG A 315 6.12 13.80 -15.88
C ARG A 315 5.07 14.50 -16.74
N GLN A 316 4.43 13.76 -17.64
CA GLN A 316 3.25 14.22 -18.37
C GLN A 316 1.97 13.80 -17.64
N VAL A 317 0.99 14.70 -17.61
CA VAL A 317 -0.39 14.41 -17.23
C VAL A 317 -1.28 14.61 -18.45
N HIS A 318 -2.31 13.79 -18.57
CA HIS A 318 -3.31 13.92 -19.62
C HIS A 318 -4.55 14.55 -19.02
N TYR A 319 -5.21 15.43 -19.77
CA TYR A 319 -6.50 15.97 -19.37
C TYR A 319 -7.44 16.08 -20.57
N ARG A 320 -8.74 16.13 -20.27
CA ARG A 320 -9.78 16.30 -21.28
C ARG A 320 -10.93 17.11 -20.69
N ILE A 321 -11.43 18.05 -21.47
CA ILE A 321 -12.48 18.99 -21.04
C ILE A 321 -13.77 18.63 -21.78
N ALA A 322 -14.88 18.56 -21.05
CA ALA A 322 -16.23 18.48 -21.60
C ALA A 322 -17.06 19.66 -21.09
N GLN A 323 -18.09 20.06 -21.85
CA GLN A 323 -18.98 21.15 -21.45
C GLN A 323 -19.95 20.75 -20.34
N GLY A 324 -20.14 19.46 -20.12
CA GLY A 324 -21.08 18.96 -19.12
C GLY A 324 -20.98 17.46 -18.95
N TYR A 325 -21.80 16.95 -18.04
CA TYR A 325 -21.93 15.54 -17.72
C TYR A 325 -23.39 15.11 -17.91
N LEU A 326 -23.61 14.03 -18.65
CA LEU A 326 -24.95 13.53 -19.01
C LEU A 326 -25.50 12.52 -17.99
N GLY A 327 -24.71 12.11 -17.00
CA GLY A 327 -25.12 11.12 -16.00
C GLY A 327 -24.52 9.74 -16.21
N LYS A 328 -24.75 8.85 -15.23
CA LYS A 328 -24.26 7.45 -15.27
C LYS A 328 -24.97 6.59 -16.30
N ASN A 329 -26.26 6.87 -16.49
CA ASN A 329 -27.15 6.20 -17.44
C ASN A 329 -27.76 7.30 -18.33
N PRO A 330 -26.96 7.86 -19.27
CA PRO A 330 -27.36 8.97 -20.11
C PRO A 330 -28.43 8.59 -21.14
#